data_AF-A0A319ED50-F1
#
_entry.id   AF-A0A319ED50-F1
#
_cell.length_a   1.000
_cell.length_b   1.000
_cell.length_c   1.000
_cell.angle_alpha   90.00
_cell.angle_beta   90.00
_cell.angle_gamma   90.00
#
_symmetry.space_group_name_H-M   'P 1'
#
loop_
_entity.id
_entity.type
_entity.pdbx_description
1 polymer ?
#
loop_
_entity_poly.entity_id
_entity_poly.type
_entity_poly.pdbx_seq_one_letter_code
_entity_poly.pdbx_strand_id
1 'polypeptide(L)'
;MLYNALIRTHHITSRKKVSALKRAADIHNCFVLLRSGGCPGIMYVEAKDKDAVESWVTVVRKLRYKDFQLATRPGLLHDENQPEIRDRKQIPQSRNQDARAGVSEVESVKEFGSLMEQRGVWKWWRKGMGYVS
;
A
#
# COMPACT_ATOMS: atom_id res chain seq x y z
N MET A 1 -10.24 -12.32 -1.72
CA MET A 1 -9.17 -12.09 -0.73
C MET A 1 -8.18 -11.14 -1.37
N LEU A 2 -7.56 -10.28 -0.59
CA LEU A 2 -6.55 -9.33 -1.07
C LEU A 2 -5.24 -9.61 -0.35
N TYR A 3 -4.15 -9.19 -0.96
CA TYR A 3 -2.82 -9.18 -0.38
C TYR A 3 -2.34 -7.75 -0.30
N ASN A 4 -1.55 -7.41 0.72
CA ASN A 4 -0.98 -6.08 0.86
C ASN A 4 0.47 -6.12 1.33
N ALA A 5 1.15 -4.98 1.16
CA ALA A 5 2.49 -4.74 1.70
C ALA A 5 2.69 -3.25 2.02
N LEU A 6 3.63 -2.98 2.93
CA LEU A 6 4.01 -1.61 3.32
C LEU A 6 5.50 -1.41 3.07
N ILE A 7 5.83 -0.33 2.37
CA ILE A 7 7.20 0.08 2.09
C ILE A 7 7.43 1.48 2.65
N ARG A 8 8.58 1.67 3.31
CA ARG A 8 9.10 2.97 3.71
C ARG A 8 10.40 3.26 2.98
N THR A 9 10.63 4.54 2.73
CA THR A 9 11.83 5.08 2.09
C THR A 9 12.14 6.44 2.69
N HIS A 10 13.31 6.99 2.40
CA HIS A 10 13.67 8.33 2.85
C HIS A 10 12.73 9.40 2.26
N HIS A 11 12.49 9.38 0.94
CA HIS A 11 11.54 10.26 0.26
C HIS A 11 11.14 9.70 -1.11
N ILE A 12 10.00 10.15 -1.65
CA ILE A 12 9.54 9.86 -3.01
C ILE A 12 9.31 11.19 -3.74
N THR A 13 10.38 11.79 -4.27
CA THR A 13 10.36 13.11 -4.93
C THR A 13 10.54 13.04 -6.44
N SER A 14 11.28 12.05 -6.95
CA SER A 14 11.55 11.91 -8.37
C SER A 14 10.29 11.61 -9.17
N ARG A 15 9.82 12.59 -9.97
CA ARG A 15 8.66 12.40 -10.87
C ARG A 15 8.87 11.26 -11.87
N LYS A 16 10.11 11.07 -12.37
CA LYS A 16 10.47 9.93 -13.22
C LYS A 16 10.22 8.59 -12.53
N LYS A 17 10.58 8.46 -11.25
CA LYS A 17 10.29 7.24 -10.47
C LYS A 17 8.79 7.09 -10.21
N VAL A 18 8.07 8.18 -9.91
CA VAL A 18 6.60 8.15 -9.76
C VAL A 18 5.90 7.70 -11.04
N SER A 19 6.34 8.17 -12.22
CA SER A 19 5.82 7.69 -13.51
C SER A 19 6.08 6.19 -13.72
N ALA A 20 7.25 5.69 -13.31
CA ALA A 20 7.56 4.26 -13.36
C ALA A 20 6.67 3.45 -12.39
N LEU A 21 6.40 3.98 -11.20
CA LEU A 21 5.47 3.40 -10.23
C LEU A 21 4.04 3.34 -10.79
N LYS A 22 3.54 4.43 -11.40
CA LYS A 22 2.22 4.46 -12.06
C LYS A 22 2.10 3.34 -13.08
N ARG A 23 3.06 3.24 -14.00
CA ARG A 23 3.10 2.18 -15.00
C ARG A 23 3.13 0.78 -14.39
N ALA A 24 3.88 0.57 -13.31
CA ALA A 24 3.97 -0.72 -12.63
C ALA A 24 2.66 -1.09 -11.94
N ALA A 25 1.93 -0.13 -11.36
CA ALA A 25 0.63 -0.37 -10.75
C ALA A 25 -0.38 -0.83 -11.81
N ASP A 26 -0.37 -0.20 -12.98
CA ASP A 26 -1.23 -0.59 -14.11
C ASP A 26 -0.88 -1.99 -14.63
N ILE A 27 0.41 -2.29 -14.86
CA ILE A 27 0.88 -3.60 -15.36
C ILE A 27 0.51 -4.74 -14.41
N HIS A 28 0.69 -4.52 -13.10
CA HIS A 28 0.42 -5.55 -12.10
C HIS A 28 -1.02 -5.52 -11.56
N ASN A 29 -1.86 -4.62 -12.07
CA ASN A 29 -3.24 -4.43 -11.62
C ASN A 29 -3.34 -4.24 -10.09
N CYS A 30 -2.43 -3.43 -9.54
CA CYS A 30 -2.36 -3.12 -8.11
C CYS A 30 -2.99 -1.76 -7.83
N PHE A 31 -3.69 -1.65 -6.70
CA PHE A 31 -3.96 -0.35 -6.10
C PHE A 31 -2.75 0.07 -5.24
N VAL A 32 -2.33 1.31 -5.37
CA VAL A 32 -1.19 1.86 -4.63
C VAL A 32 -1.52 3.24 -4.09
N LEU A 33 -1.22 3.45 -2.81
CA LEU A 33 -1.19 4.77 -2.20
C LEU A 33 0.27 5.17 -1.93
N LEU A 34 0.67 6.32 -2.45
CA LEU A 34 1.99 6.90 -2.23
C LEU A 34 1.88 8.15 -1.37
N ARG A 35 2.77 8.28 -0.40
CA ARG A 35 3.10 9.58 0.17
C ARG A 35 4.36 10.11 -0.52
N SER A 36 4.20 11.10 -1.40
CA SER A 36 5.28 11.71 -2.17
C SER A 36 5.69 13.09 -1.63
N GLY A 37 6.77 13.67 -2.16
CA GLY A 37 7.23 15.04 -1.86
C GLY A 37 8.15 15.17 -0.64
N GLY A 38 7.76 14.64 0.52
CA GLY A 38 8.54 14.79 1.77
C GLY A 38 9.19 13.52 2.31
N CYS A 39 9.87 13.66 3.45
CA CYS A 39 10.29 12.55 4.30
C CYS A 39 9.24 12.27 5.41
N PRO A 40 8.89 11.02 5.71
CA PRO A 40 9.28 9.79 5.02
C PRO A 40 8.52 9.60 3.70
N GLY A 41 9.09 8.85 2.76
CA GLY A 41 8.34 8.32 1.62
C GLY A 41 7.65 7.02 2.00
N ILE A 42 6.34 6.89 1.74
CA ILE A 42 5.53 5.73 2.15
C ILE A 42 4.82 5.17 0.92
N MET A 43 4.77 3.84 0.81
CA MET A 43 3.98 3.15 -0.21
C MET A 43 3.15 2.04 0.43
N TYR A 44 1.84 2.11 0.25
CA TYR A 44 0.92 1.01 0.50
C TYR A 44 0.54 0.42 -0.85
N VAL A 45 0.50 -0.91 -0.93
CA VAL A 45 0.05 -1.64 -2.12
C VAL A 45 -0.92 -2.72 -1.71
N GLU A 46 -1.97 -2.91 -2.51
CA GLU A 46 -2.84 -4.08 -2.42
C GLU A 46 -3.23 -4.61 -3.80
N ALA A 47 -3.45 -5.93 -3.89
CA ALA A 47 -3.92 -6.59 -5.10
C ALA A 47 -4.70 -7.87 -4.76
N LYS A 48 -5.43 -8.41 -5.74
CA LYS A 48 -6.12 -9.71 -5.61
C LYS A 48 -5.17 -10.90 -5.55
N ASP A 49 -4.02 -10.75 -6.19
CA ASP A 49 -2.98 -11.77 -6.28
C ASP A 49 -1.76 -11.36 -5.45
N LYS A 50 -1.18 -12.34 -4.74
CA LYS A 50 0.04 -12.15 -3.97
C LYS A 50 1.22 -11.85 -4.89
N ASP A 51 1.27 -12.51 -6.04
CA ASP A 51 2.37 -12.37 -7.00
C ASP A 51 2.42 -10.96 -7.60
N ALA A 52 1.27 -10.30 -7.72
CA ALA A 52 1.17 -8.90 -8.12
C ALA A 52 1.81 -7.96 -7.09
N VAL A 53 1.57 -8.20 -5.80
CA VAL A 53 2.18 -7.44 -4.69
C VAL A 53 3.70 -7.70 -4.62
N GLU A 54 4.14 -8.96 -4.79
CA GLU A 54 5.56 -9.31 -4.84
C GLU A 54 6.28 -8.68 -6.04
N SER A 55 5.62 -8.65 -7.20
CA SER A 55 6.11 -7.99 -8.41
C SER A 55 6.27 -6.49 -8.20
N TRP A 56 5.27 -5.84 -7.57
CA TRP A 56 5.37 -4.44 -7.16
C TRP A 56 6.59 -4.18 -6.27
N VAL A 57 6.77 -4.98 -5.22
CA VAL A 57 7.93 -4.87 -4.31
C VAL A 57 9.24 -4.99 -5.08
N THR A 58 9.31 -5.90 -6.06
CA THR A 58 10.48 -6.09 -6.92
C THR A 58 10.77 -4.85 -7.77
N VAL A 59 9.74 -4.21 -8.34
CA VAL A 59 9.88 -2.94 -9.07
C VAL A 59 10.42 -1.84 -8.15
N VAL A 60 9.82 -1.65 -6.97
CA VAL A 60 10.25 -0.59 -6.03
C VAL A 60 11.71 -0.80 -5.60
N ARG A 61 12.12 -2.05 -5.32
CA ARG A 61 13.52 -2.38 -4.98
C ARG A 61 14.50 -1.97 -6.08
N LYS A 62 14.12 -2.12 -7.35
CA LYS A 62 14.96 -1.74 -8.51
C LYS A 62 15.10 -0.22 -8.65
N LEU A 63 14.18 0.58 -8.11
CA LEU A 63 14.25 2.04 -8.14
C LEU A 63 15.26 2.64 -7.13
N ARG A 64 15.89 1.82 -6.29
CA ARG A 64 16.99 2.22 -5.38
C ARG A 64 16.67 3.50 -4.59
N TYR A 65 15.55 3.51 -3.88
CA TYR A 65 15.26 4.58 -2.92
C TYR A 65 16.23 4.48 -1.74
N LYS A 66 16.66 5.64 -1.21
CA LYS A 66 17.43 5.71 0.03
C LYS A 66 16.59 5.17 1.18
N ASP A 67 17.23 4.45 2.11
CA ASP A 67 16.61 3.86 3.30
C ASP A 67 15.38 3.00 2.97
N PHE A 68 15.45 2.23 1.86
CA PHE A 68 14.38 1.30 1.50
C PHE A 68 14.16 0.28 2.61
N GLN A 69 12.91 0.18 3.07
CA GLN A 69 12.47 -0.78 4.07
C GLN A 69 11.16 -1.42 3.62
N LEU A 70 11.14 -2.74 3.49
CA LEU A 70 9.91 -3.52 3.38
C LEU A 70 9.33 -3.70 4.79
N ALA A 71 8.66 -2.66 5.28
CA ALA A 71 8.12 -2.57 6.63
C ALA A 71 7.09 -3.66 6.94
N THR A 72 6.33 -4.06 5.93
CA THR A 72 5.49 -5.26 6.02
C THR A 72 5.56 -6.04 4.72
N ARG A 73 5.85 -7.34 4.83
CA ARG A 73 6.00 -8.24 3.68
C ARG A 73 4.64 -8.51 3.03
N PRO A 74 4.61 -8.86 1.73
CA PRO A 74 3.41 -9.32 1.05
C PRO A 74 2.72 -10.43 1.83
N GLY A 75 1.50 -10.17 2.27
CA GLY A 75 0.72 -11.07 3.11
C GLY A 75 -0.78 -10.89 2.88
N LEU A 76 -1.57 -11.81 3.42
CA LEU A 76 -3.03 -11.69 3.38
C LEU A 76 -3.46 -10.39 4.06
N LEU A 77 -4.31 -9.63 3.39
CA LEU A 77 -4.95 -8.46 3.98
C LEU A 77 -6.00 -8.95 4.97
N HIS A 78 -5.82 -8.59 6.24
CA HIS A 78 -6.82 -8.75 7.29
C HIS A 78 -7.62 -7.45 7.43
N ASP A 79 -8.92 -7.49 7.16
CA ASP A 79 -9.81 -6.36 7.35
C ASP A 79 -10.15 -6.22 8.84
N GLU A 80 -9.62 -5.20 9.49
CA GLU A 80 -9.85 -4.95 10.91
C GLU A 80 -11.29 -4.51 11.22
N ASN A 81 -12.07 -4.13 10.20
CA ASN A 81 -13.43 -3.66 10.35
C ASN A 81 -14.48 -4.77 10.19
N GLN A 82 -14.07 -6.01 9.87
CA GLN A 82 -14.99 -7.15 9.79
C GLN A 82 -15.00 -7.95 11.10
N PRO A 83 -16.18 -8.22 11.71
CA PRO A 83 -16.27 -9.15 12.82
C PRO A 83 -15.86 -10.56 12.35
N GLU A 84 -15.20 -11.34 13.23
CA GLU A 84 -14.62 -12.66 12.96
C GLU A 84 -15.64 -13.78 12.65
N ILE A 85 -16.72 -13.50 11.92
CA ILE A 85 -17.59 -14.55 11.41
C ILE A 85 -16.96 -15.07 10.12
N ARG A 86 -16.32 -16.23 10.27
CA ARG A 86 -15.83 -17.10 9.21
C ARG A 86 -16.97 -17.51 8.29
N ASP A 87 -17.40 -16.63 7.41
CA ASP A 87 -18.10 -17.04 6.21
C ASP A 87 -17.80 -16.16 5.00
N ARG A 88 -17.58 -16.87 3.91
CA ARG A 88 -16.91 -16.44 2.70
C ARG A 88 -17.82 -15.50 1.89
N LYS A 89 -17.21 -14.38 1.45
CA LYS A 89 -17.68 -13.40 0.44
C LYS A 89 -18.51 -12.24 1.01
N GLN A 90 -17.83 -11.14 1.32
CA GLN A 90 -18.03 -9.88 0.60
C GLN A 90 -16.90 -8.92 1.00
N ILE A 91 -16.16 -8.45 0.01
CA ILE A 91 -15.31 -7.26 0.17
C ILE A 91 -16.29 -6.11 0.47
N PRO A 92 -16.09 -5.31 1.52
CA PRO A 92 -16.97 -4.18 1.80
C PRO A 92 -17.15 -3.32 0.55
N GLN A 93 -18.38 -2.96 0.21
CA GLN A 93 -18.70 -2.18 -1.00
C GLN A 93 -17.91 -0.86 -1.08
N SER A 94 -17.51 -0.30 0.07
CA SER A 94 -16.64 0.88 0.18
C SER A 94 -15.25 0.67 -0.44
N ARG A 95 -14.66 -0.51 -0.36
CA ARG A 95 -13.36 -0.81 -1.00
C ARG A 95 -13.50 -1.11 -2.50
N ASN A 96 -14.70 -1.46 -2.95
CA ASN A 96 -14.93 -1.92 -4.33
C ASN A 96 -15.04 -0.75 -5.33
N GLN A 97 -15.38 0.45 -4.86
CA GLN A 97 -15.46 1.66 -5.71
C GLN A 97 -14.08 2.29 -5.94
N ASP A 98 -13.15 2.15 -4.99
CA ASP A 98 -11.79 2.73 -5.04
C ASP A 98 -10.68 1.73 -5.40
N ALA A 99 -10.99 0.44 -5.58
CA ALA A 99 -10.02 -0.59 -6.00
C ALA A 99 -9.75 -0.59 -7.51
N ARG A 100 -9.79 0.58 -8.16
CA ARG A 100 -9.24 0.70 -9.52
C ARG A 100 -7.72 0.60 -9.39
N ALA A 101 -7.11 -0.27 -10.18
CA ALA A 101 -5.66 -0.31 -10.28
C ALA A 101 -5.11 1.06 -10.66
N GLY A 102 -3.93 1.38 -10.13
CA GLY A 102 -3.28 2.66 -10.31
C GLY A 102 -2.68 3.20 -9.03
N VAL A 103 -2.21 4.45 -9.11
CA VAL A 103 -1.51 5.13 -8.02
C VAL A 103 -2.27 6.39 -7.62
N SER A 104 -2.61 6.50 -6.34
CA SER A 104 -3.01 7.73 -5.68
C SER A 104 -1.84 8.33 -4.91
N GLU A 105 -1.68 9.65 -4.95
CA GLU A 105 -0.62 10.38 -4.25
C GLU A 105 -1.24 11.27 -3.17
N VAL A 106 -0.64 11.29 -1.98
CA VAL A 106 -0.96 12.19 -0.88
C VAL A 106 0.30 12.89 -0.38
N GLU A 107 0.15 14.05 0.24
CA GLU A 107 1.30 14.88 0.64
C GLU A 107 1.70 14.67 2.11
N SER A 108 0.75 14.24 2.94
CA SER A 108 0.93 14.13 4.39
C SER A 108 0.78 12.71 4.92
N VAL A 109 1.52 12.41 6.00
CA VAL A 109 1.40 11.14 6.72
C VAL A 109 0.04 11.02 7.41
N LYS A 110 -0.53 12.15 7.85
CA LYS A 110 -1.85 12.22 8.49
C LYS A 110 -2.93 11.73 7.53
N GLU A 111 -2.98 12.30 6.33
CA GLU A 111 -3.92 11.90 5.28
C GLU A 111 -3.74 10.43 4.87
N PHE A 112 -2.48 10.00 4.71
CA PHE A 112 -2.17 8.60 4.44
C PHE A 112 -2.76 7.68 5.51
N GLY A 113 -2.60 8.03 6.79
CA GLY A 113 -3.17 7.30 7.91
C GLY A 113 -4.69 7.23 7.87
N SER A 114 -5.37 8.35 7.64
CA SER A 114 -6.83 8.38 7.50
C SER A 114 -7.33 7.46 6.38
N LEU A 115 -6.60 7.37 5.27
CA LEU A 115 -6.92 6.42 4.19
C LEU A 115 -6.68 4.96 4.60
N MET A 116 -5.67 4.67 5.42
CA MET A 116 -5.44 3.32 5.97
C MET A 116 -6.55 2.89 6.94
N GLU A 117 -7.08 3.84 7.72
CA GLU A 117 -8.22 3.61 8.61
C GLU A 117 -9.51 3.32 7.84
N GLN A 118 -9.83 4.13 6.83
CA GLN A 118 -10.97 3.88 5.93
C GLN A 118 -10.84 2.53 5.21
N ARG A 119 -9.60 2.13 4.91
CA ARG A 119 -9.25 0.82 4.33
C ARG A 119 -9.11 -0.30 5.36
N GLY A 120 -9.53 -0.12 6.61
CA GLY A 120 -9.56 -1.19 7.62
C GLY A 120 -8.23 -1.88 7.86
N VAL A 121 -7.11 -1.17 7.70
CA VAL A 121 -5.74 -1.66 7.94
C VAL A 121 -4.97 -0.72 8.88
N TRP A 122 -5.69 -0.06 9.79
CA TRP A 122 -5.14 0.97 10.67
C TRP A 122 -4.07 0.44 11.62
N LYS A 123 -4.37 -0.61 12.40
CA LYS A 123 -3.42 -1.16 13.38
C LYS A 123 -2.23 -1.78 12.66
N TRP A 124 -2.48 -2.51 11.57
CA TRP A 124 -1.45 -3.06 10.68
C TRP A 124 -0.50 -1.96 10.17
N TRP A 125 -1.04 -0.84 9.68
CA TRP A 125 -0.24 0.29 9.19
C TRP A 125 0.57 0.91 10.31
N ARG A 126 -0.03 1.19 11.48
CA ARG A 126 0.68 1.75 12.64
C ARG A 126 1.83 0.86 13.10
N LYS A 127 1.63 -0.46 13.10
CA LYS A 127 2.68 -1.43 13.44
C LYS A 127 3.81 -1.39 12.41
N GLY A 128 3.48 -1.42 11.11
CA GLY A 128 4.48 -1.30 10.04
C GLY A 128 5.23 0.04 10.07
N MET A 129 4.58 1.11 10.50
CA MET A 129 5.21 2.42 10.72
C MET A 129 6.02 2.51 12.01
N GLY A 130 5.94 1.52 12.90
CA GLY A 130 6.63 1.52 14.20
C GLY A 130 6.03 2.49 15.23
N TYR A 131 4.76 2.87 15.07
CA TYR A 131 4.05 3.72 16.04
C TYR A 131 3.51 2.93 17.23
N VAL A 132 3.46 1.61 17.11
CA VAL A 132 3.03 0.66 18.13
C VAL A 132 3.91 -0.58 18.02
N SER A 133 4.24 -1.19 19.16
CA SER A 133 5.02 -2.43 19.26
C SER A 133 4.13 -3.66 19.28
#